data_AF-A0A6I2UGQ5-F1
#
_entry.id   AF-A0A6I2UGQ5-F1
#
_cell.length_a   1.000
_cell.length_b   1.000
_cell.length_c   1.000
_cell.angle_alpha   90.00
_cell.angle_beta   90.00
_cell.angle_gamma   90.00
#
_symmetry.space_group_name_H-M   'P 1'
#
loop_
_entity.id
_entity.type
_entity.pdbx_description
1 polymer ?
#
loop_
_entity_poly.entity_id
_entity_poly.type
_entity_poly.pdbx_seq_one_letter_code
_entity_poly.pdbx_strand_id
1 'polypeptide(L)' 'MHDQYSTKVLIFLASICTLFFVNKCRAECPDIGVTASLGYVLHPDFGDDVAVLAGLADKALYEAKHHGKNTAVEYREGIG' A
#
# COMPACT_ATOMS: atom_id res chain seq x y z
N MET A 1 -20.81 -9.65 2.39
CA MET A 1 -19.83 -10.63 1.87
C MET A 1 -18.80 -9.81 1.11
N HIS A 2 -17.77 -9.30 1.79
CA HIS A 2 -16.73 -8.51 1.13
C HIS A 2 -15.88 -9.42 0.25
N ASP A 3 -15.72 -9.02 -1.01
CA ASP A 3 -15.14 -9.82 -2.06
C ASP A 3 -13.64 -10.03 -1.83
N GLN A 4 -13.31 -11.16 -1.21
CA GLN A 4 -11.94 -11.60 -0.94
C GLN A 4 -11.10 -11.70 -2.22
N TYR A 5 -11.73 -11.77 -3.40
CA TYR A 5 -11.05 -11.72 -4.70
C TYR A 5 -10.59 -10.31 -5.07
N SER A 6 -11.44 -9.30 -4.94
CA SER A 6 -11.07 -7.89 -5.18
C SER A 6 -9.87 -7.43 -4.34
N THR A 7 -9.86 -7.78 -3.04
CA THR A 7 -8.72 -7.44 -2.15
C THR A 7 -7.43 -8.14 -2.57
N LYS A 8 -7.49 -9.40 -2.99
CA LYS A 8 -6.32 -10.14 -3.49
C LYS A 8 -5.75 -9.55 -4.77
N VAL A 9 -6.61 -9.10 -5.69
CA VAL A 9 -6.20 -8.42 -6.92
C VAL A 9 -5.53 -7.09 -6.60
N LEU A 10 -6.08 -6.32 -5.67
CA LEU A 10 -5.51 -5.03 -5.26
C LEU A 10 -4.13 -5.19 -4.60
N ILE A 11 -3.97 -6.18 -3.71
CA ILE A 11 -2.67 -6.52 -3.09
C ILE A 11 -1.65 -6.93 -4.17
N PHE A 12 -2.07 -7.74 -5.14
CA PHE A 12 -1.21 -8.20 -6.22
C PHE A 12 -0.74 -7.03 -7.10
N LEU A 13 -1.64 -6.11 -7.44
CA LEU A 13 -1.32 -4.89 -8.18
C LEU A 13 -0.40 -3.95 -7.39
N ALA A 14 -0.65 -3.76 -6.09
CA ALA A 14 0.21 -2.99 -5.21
C ALA A 14 1.63 -3.56 -5.14
N SER A 15 1.75 -4.89 -5.06
CA SER A 15 3.05 -5.58 -5.03
C SER A 15 3.80 -5.49 -6.35
N ILE A 16 3.08 -5.55 -7.48
CA ILE A 16 3.68 -5.29 -8.80
C ILE A 16 4.16 -3.84 -8.89
N CYS A 17 3.39 -2.89 -8.35
CA CYS A 17 3.74 -1.47 -8.37
C CYS A 17 5.01 -1.18 -7.57
N THR A 18 5.15 -1.74 -6.36
CA THR A 18 6.38 -1.61 -5.56
C THR A 18 7.57 -2.25 -6.27
N LEU A 19 7.41 -3.43 -6.85
CA LEU A 19 8.48 -4.10 -7.61
C LEU A 19 8.89 -3.31 -8.87
N PHE A 20 7.92 -2.76 -9.60
CA PHE A 20 8.17 -1.97 -10.81
C PHE A 20 8.90 -0.68 -10.48
N PHE A 21 8.44 0.04 -9.45
CA PHE A 21 9.07 1.27 -8.99
C PHE A 21 10.52 1.03 -8.55
N VAL A 22 10.74 -0.01 -7.72
CA VAL A 22 12.09 -0.37 -7.25
C VAL A 22 13.00 -0.75 -8.42
N ASN A 23 12.52 -1.55 -9.38
CA ASN A 23 13.33 -1.90 -10.56
C ASN A 23 13.67 -0.68 -11.42
N LYS A 24 12.72 0.25 -11.58
CA LYS A 24 12.95 1.46 -12.37
C LYS A 24 13.97 2.37 -11.69
N CYS A 25 13.85 2.59 -10.38
CA CYS A 25 14.84 3.34 -9.61
C CYS A 25 16.22 2.66 -9.63
N ARG A 26 16.28 1.33 -9.56
CA ARG A 26 17.54 0.58 -9.62
C ARG A 26 18.22 0.67 -10.97
N ALA A 27 17.46 0.76 -12.06
CA ALA A 27 18.01 0.95 -13.40
C ALA A 27 18.67 2.33 -13.59
N GLU A 28 18.20 3.33 -12.85
CA GLU A 28 18.67 4.71 -12.94
C GLU A 28 19.76 5.03 -11.90
N CYS A 29 19.64 4.46 -10.69
CA CYS A 29 20.55 4.62 -9.57
C CYS A 29 20.94 3.25 -8.98
N PRO A 30 21.88 2.52 -9.60
CA PRO A 30 22.19 1.12 -9.23
C PRO A 30 22.82 0.96 -7.84
N ASP A 31 23.49 1.99 -7.33
CA ASP A 31 24.19 1.96 -6.04
C ASP A 31 23.30 2.29 -4.83
N ILE A 32 22.02 2.61 -5.06
CA ILE A 32 21.07 2.96 -3.99
C ILE A 32 20.07 1.82 -3.79
N GLY A 33 20.05 1.25 -2.59
CA GLY A 33 19.03 0.29 -2.18
C GLY A 33 17.69 0.98 -1.93
N VAL A 34 16.76 0.89 -2.89
CA VAL A 34 15.41 1.44 -2.76
C VAL A 34 14.43 0.33 -2.38
N THR A 35 13.57 0.61 -1.41
CA THR A 35 12.43 -0.24 -1.04
C THR A 35 11.16 0.61 -1.06
N ALA A 36 10.04 0.05 -1.51
CA ALA A 36 8.76 0.75 -1.54
C ALA A 36 7.76 0.05 -0.62
N SER A 37 7.15 0.78 0.31
CA SER A 37 6.01 0.32 1.10
C SER A 37 4.74 1.00 0.60
N LEU A 38 3.59 0.34 0.72
CA LEU A 38 2.32 0.84 0.23
C LEU A 38 1.23 0.68 1.29
N GLY A 39 0.43 1.72 1.50
CA GLY A 39 -0.80 1.68 2.30
C GLY A 39 -2.01 1.84 1.41
N TYR A 40 -3.05 1.04 1.61
CA TYR A 40 -4.29 1.15 0.84
C TYR A 40 -5.53 1.00 1.73
N VAL A 41 -6.64 1.53 1.24
CA VAL A 41 -7.96 1.43 1.87
C VAL A 41 -8.97 0.93 0.84
N LEU A 42 -9.93 0.13 1.27
CA LEU A 42 -11.01 -0.33 0.41
C LEU A 42 -12.21 0.60 0.53
N HIS A 43 -12.70 1.04 -0.62
CA HIS A 43 -13.99 1.71 -0.76
C HIS A 43 -15.04 0.64 -1.13
N PRO A 44 -16.27 0.70 -0.59
CA PRO A 44 -16.87 1.79 0.20
C PRO A 44 -16.76 1.65 1.72
N ASP A 45 -15.96 0.72 2.22
CA ASP A 45 -15.93 0.33 3.64
C ASP A 45 -15.66 1.49 4.61
N PHE A 46 -14.94 2.52 4.15
CA PHE A 46 -14.60 3.71 4.92
C PHE A 46 -15.16 5.02 4.35
N GLY A 47 -16.22 4.91 3.55
CA GLY A 47 -16.93 6.04 2.94
C GLY A 47 -16.44 6.43 1.55
N ASP A 48 -16.96 7.56 1.05
CA ASP A 48 -16.80 8.01 -0.34
C ASP A 48 -15.93 9.29 -0.44
N ASP A 49 -15.60 9.89 0.70
CA ASP A 49 -14.75 11.08 0.75
C ASP A 49 -13.29 10.70 0.49
N VAL A 50 -12.79 11.07 -0.68
CA VAL A 50 -11.43 10.82 -1.12
C VAL A 50 -10.39 11.36 -0.14
N ALA A 51 -10.65 12.51 0.51
CA ALA A 51 -9.71 13.08 1.48
C ALA A 51 -9.61 12.21 2.75
N VAL A 52 -10.75 11.67 3.20
CA VAL A 52 -10.80 10.74 4.33
C VAL A 52 -10.09 9.43 3.96
N LEU A 53 -10.42 8.84 2.81
CA LEU A 53 -9.79 7.60 2.33
C LEU A 53 -8.26 7.75 2.18
N ALA A 54 -7.79 8.88 1.64
CA ALA A 54 -6.37 9.17 1.54
C ALA A 54 -5.69 9.23 2.91
N GLY A 55 -6.33 9.86 3.90
CA GLY A 55 -5.82 9.89 5.28
C GLY A 55 -5.74 8.51 5.92
N LEU A 56 -6.69 7.62 5.63
CA LEU A 56 -6.67 6.23 6.12
C LEU A 56 -5.59 5.39 5.43
N ALA A 57 -5.43 5.55 4.11
CA ALA A 57 -4.34 4.90 3.36
C ALA A 57 -2.96 5.35 3.84
N ASP A 58 -2.80 6.64 4.22
CA ASP A 58 -1.55 7.15 4.76
C ASP A 58 -1.23 6.56 6.15
N LYS A 59 -2.24 6.34 7.00
CA LYS A 59 -2.07 5.59 8.26
C LYS A 59 -1.61 4.15 8.00
N ALA A 60 -2.21 3.46 7.03
CA ALA A 60 -1.78 2.12 6.64
C ALA A 60 -0.35 2.12 6.07
N LEU A 61 0.04 3.17 5.34
CA LEU A 61 1.40 3.33 4.82
C LEU A 61 2.41 3.55 5.95
N TYR A 62 2.05 4.33 6.98
CA TYR A 62 2.89 4.54 8.15
C TYR A 62 3.20 3.23 8.85
N GLU A 63 2.18 2.38 9.02
CA GLU A 63 2.34 1.02 9.54
C GLU A 63 3.21 0.14 8.65
N ALA A 64 3.01 0.19 7.34
CA ALA A 64 3.85 -0.52 6.37
C ALA A 64 5.33 -0.08 6.39
N LYS A 65 5.64 1.10 6.93
CA LYS A 65 7.01 1.58 7.13
C LYS A 65 7.60 1.09 8.46
N HIS A 66 6.78 0.99 9.51
CA HIS A 66 7.21 0.56 10.85
C HIS A 66 7.32 -0.96 11.01
N HIS A 67 6.40 -1.73 10.42
CA HIS A 67 6.30 -3.19 10.62
C HIS A 67 7.16 -4.04 9.69
N GLY A 68 8.04 -3.42 8.90
CA GLY A 68 8.91 -4.11 7.94
C GLY A 68 8.73 -3.51 6.54
N LYS A 69 9.71 -2.71 6.12
CA LYS A 69 9.77 -2.08 4.80
C LYS A 69 9.49 -3.10 3.69
N ASN A 70 9.00 -2.64 2.55
CA ASN A 70 8.72 -3.47 1.37
C ASN A 70 7.46 -4.35 1.50
N THR A 71 6.42 -3.81 2.15
CA THR A 71 5.13 -4.49 2.32
C THR A 71 3.97 -3.61 1.91
N ALA A 72 2.82 -4.22 1.61
CA ALA A 72 1.55 -3.56 1.38
C ALA A 72 0.62 -3.82 2.56
N VAL A 73 0.07 -2.76 3.17
CA VAL A 73 -0.83 -2.86 4.33
C VAL A 73 -2.20 -2.29 3.99
N GLU A 74 -3.22 -3.06 4.32
CA GLU A 74 -4.62 -2.64 4.32
C GLU A 74 -4.91 -1.83 5.58
N TYR A 75 -5.59 -0.69 5.43
CA TYR A 75 -6.17 -0.01 6.57
C TYR A 75 -7.27 -0.87 7.22
N ARG A 76 -7.17 -1.09 8.54
CA ARG A 76 -8.22 -1.69 9.36
C ARG A 76 -8.54 -0.77 10.52
N GLU A 77 -9.79 -0.78 10.96
CA GLU A 77 -10.20 -0.07 12.16
C GLU A 77 -9.41 -0.59 13.37
N GLY A 78 -8.83 0.33 14.16
CA GLY A 78 -8.04 0.01 15.34
C GLY A 78 -6.52 -0.12 15.11
N ILE A 79 -6.01 0.21 13.92
CA ILE A 79 -4.56 0.31 13.72
C ILE A 79 -4.09 1.75 14.06
N GLY A 80 -3.17 1.88 15.02
CA GLY A 80 -2.60 3.14 15.49
C GLY A 80 -1.45 2.94 16.47
#